data_AF-R6WSA7-F1
#
_entry.id   AF-R6WSA7-F1
#
_cell.length_a   1.000
_cell.length_b   1.000
_cell.length_c   1.000
_cell.angle_alpha   90.00
_cell.angle_beta   90.00
_cell.angle_gamma   90.00
#
_symmetry.space_group_name_H-M   'P 1'
#
loop_
_entity.id
_entity.type
_entity.pdbx_description
1 polymer ?
#
loop_
_entity_poly.entity_id
_entity_poly.type
_entity_poly.pdbx_seq_one_letter_code
_entity_poly.pdbx_strand_id
1 'polypeptide(L)'
;MQPKKFTGKLIAIDMYNCGVNEVNDTEKAKILLQEGCDEYRMNSRELLVCQEEGQSEYSISALCKQGHVTLHVYPKLGFIAADIFSCYDDADPAGMARYLRSAFDCDKAKITLLDRGDFGSKYDMKPNHRSNIKFIRRTQNVTKNVGAQLKKMMLKPRGI
;
A
#
# COMPACT_ATOMS: atom_id res chain seq x y z
N MET A 1 16.30 35.79 1.33
CA MET A 1 15.29 34.81 1.79
C MET A 1 15.90 33.44 1.70
N GLN A 2 15.96 32.68 2.79
CA GLN A 2 16.30 31.25 2.67
C GLN A 2 15.14 30.55 1.94
N PRO A 3 15.41 29.68 0.95
CA PRO A 3 14.34 28.95 0.27
C PRO A 3 13.58 28.13 1.31
N LYS A 4 12.24 28.25 1.30
CA LYS A 4 11.36 27.44 2.16
C LYS A 4 11.71 25.97 1.93
N LYS A 5 11.98 25.23 3.00
CA LYS A 5 12.27 23.79 2.93
C LYS A 5 11.05 23.07 2.36
N PHE A 6 11.05 22.85 1.05
CA PHE A 6 10.00 22.12 0.35
C PHE A 6 10.31 20.63 0.47
N THR A 7 9.54 19.90 1.25
CA THR A 7 9.71 18.45 1.39
C THR A 7 8.35 17.79 1.32
N GLY A 8 8.01 17.27 0.15
CA GLY A 8 6.86 16.37 -0.01
C GLY A 8 7.21 14.97 0.48
N LYS A 9 6.20 14.18 0.82
CA LYS A 9 6.35 12.76 1.14
C LYS A 9 5.55 11.93 0.17
N LEU A 10 6.21 10.98 -0.48
CA LEU A 10 5.58 9.92 -1.26
C LEU A 10 5.74 8.61 -0.49
N ILE A 11 4.63 7.95 -0.21
CA ILE A 11 4.58 6.60 0.31
C ILE A 11 4.00 5.71 -0.78
N ALA A 12 4.84 4.86 -1.36
CA ALA A 12 4.42 3.80 -2.26
C ALA A 12 4.16 2.53 -1.43
N ILE A 13 3.03 1.87 -1.67
CA ILE A 13 2.62 0.68 -0.95
C ILE A 13 2.11 -0.41 -1.91
N ASP A 14 2.72 -1.58 -1.82
CA ASP A 14 2.21 -2.81 -2.42
C ASP A 14 1.44 -3.58 -1.34
N MET A 15 0.15 -3.79 -1.52
CA MET A 15 -0.71 -4.54 -0.60
C MET A 15 -1.08 -5.88 -1.22
N TYR A 16 -0.79 -6.96 -0.51
CA TYR A 16 -1.00 -8.34 -0.97
C TYR A 16 -2.03 -9.06 -0.12
N ASN A 17 -2.78 -9.96 -0.74
CA ASN A 17 -3.91 -10.68 -0.17
C ASN A 17 -4.89 -9.71 0.50
N CYS A 18 -5.35 -8.72 -0.25
CA CYS A 18 -6.43 -7.85 0.15
C CYS A 18 -7.75 -8.63 0.24
N GLY A 19 -8.67 -8.12 1.06
CA GLY A 19 -9.99 -8.73 1.25
C GLY A 19 -10.80 -8.73 -0.05
N VAL A 20 -11.44 -9.86 -0.34
CA VAL A 20 -12.15 -10.09 -1.61
C VAL A 20 -13.33 -9.13 -1.78
N ASN A 21 -14.02 -8.81 -0.68
CA ASN A 21 -15.17 -7.92 -0.71
C ASN A 21 -14.75 -6.47 -0.95
N GLU A 22 -13.54 -6.10 -0.54
CA GLU A 22 -12.99 -4.75 -0.62
C GLU A 22 -12.43 -4.48 -2.02
N VAL A 23 -11.86 -5.49 -2.67
CA VAL A 23 -11.27 -5.33 -4.02
C VAL A 23 -12.24 -5.56 -5.16
N ASN A 24 -13.25 -6.41 -5.02
CA ASN A 24 -14.19 -6.71 -6.10
C ASN A 24 -15.30 -5.67 -6.27
N ASP A 25 -15.54 -4.83 -5.26
CA ASP A 25 -16.57 -3.80 -5.28
C ASP A 25 -15.92 -2.43 -5.45
N THR A 26 -15.96 -1.92 -6.69
CA THR A 26 -15.36 -0.64 -7.07
C THR A 26 -15.96 0.54 -6.29
N GLU A 27 -17.26 0.54 -6.01
CA GLU A 27 -17.91 1.60 -5.24
C GLU A 27 -17.51 1.55 -3.77
N LYS A 28 -17.42 0.34 -3.19
CA LYS A 28 -16.87 0.17 -1.85
C LYS A 28 -15.41 0.64 -1.77
N ALA A 29 -14.56 0.28 -2.73
CA ALA A 29 -13.17 0.72 -2.77
C ALA A 29 -13.06 2.25 -2.86
N LYS A 30 -13.95 2.90 -3.63
CA LYS A 30 -14.05 4.36 -3.74
C LYS A 30 -14.47 5.00 -2.42
N ILE A 31 -15.48 4.45 -1.74
CA ILE A 31 -15.93 4.91 -0.41
C ILE A 31 -14.78 4.80 0.59
N LEU A 32 -14.10 3.65 0.66
CA LEU A 32 -12.96 3.45 1.55
C LEU A 32 -11.85 4.48 1.27
N LEU A 33 -11.56 4.79 0.01
CA LEU A 33 -10.57 5.80 -0.33
C LEU A 33 -11.00 7.21 0.12
N GLN A 34 -12.27 7.57 -0.08
CA GLN A 34 -12.83 8.85 0.34
C GLN A 34 -12.75 9.02 1.86
N GLU A 35 -13.21 8.03 2.62
CA GLU A 35 -13.15 8.02 4.09
C GLU A 35 -11.72 8.21 4.60
N GLY A 36 -10.75 7.53 4.00
CA GLY A 36 -9.34 7.71 4.35
C GLY A 36 -8.82 9.10 4.00
N CYS A 37 -9.21 9.66 2.86
CA CYS A 37 -8.81 11.02 2.50
C CYS A 37 -9.32 12.07 3.50
N ASP A 38 -10.54 11.89 4.01
CA ASP A 38 -11.16 12.78 4.99
C ASP A 38 -10.53 12.61 6.37
N GLU A 39 -10.42 11.36 6.87
CA GLU A 39 -9.86 11.06 8.19
C GLU A 39 -8.40 11.53 8.34
N TYR A 40 -7.60 11.34 7.30
CA TYR A 40 -6.17 11.66 7.30
C TYR A 40 -5.83 13.02 6.67
N ARG A 41 -6.85 13.88 6.51
CA ARG A 41 -6.73 15.28 6.06
C ARG A 41 -5.96 15.42 4.74
N MET A 42 -6.14 14.47 3.83
CA MET A 42 -5.57 14.55 2.48
C MET A 42 -6.22 15.69 1.67
N ASN A 43 -7.39 16.18 2.09
CA ASN A 43 -8.12 17.26 1.41
C ASN A 43 -8.37 16.91 -0.07
N SER A 44 -8.97 15.74 -0.32
CA SER A 44 -9.38 15.32 -1.66
C SER A 44 -10.48 16.24 -2.19
N ARG A 45 -10.39 16.62 -3.46
CA ARG A 45 -11.40 17.43 -4.15
C ARG A 45 -12.26 16.62 -5.11
N GLU A 46 -11.64 15.62 -5.72
CA GLU A 46 -12.26 14.80 -6.76
C GLU A 46 -11.67 13.40 -6.69
N LEU A 47 -12.54 12.40 -6.84
CA LEU A 47 -12.17 11.00 -6.97
C LEU A 47 -12.56 10.53 -8.36
N LEU A 48 -11.57 10.05 -9.12
CA LEU A 48 -11.75 9.51 -10.45
C LEU A 48 -11.60 7.99 -10.39
N VAL A 49 -12.56 7.28 -10.98
CA VAL A 49 -12.50 5.83 -11.15
C VAL A 49 -12.31 5.54 -12.64
N CYS A 50 -11.33 4.70 -12.96
CA CYS A 50 -11.07 4.23 -14.30
C CYS A 50 -11.16 2.69 -14.31
N GLN A 51 -12.20 2.17 -14.96
CA GLN A 51 -12.40 0.75 -15.15
C GLN A 51 -12.82 0.51 -16.61
N GLU A 52 -12.09 -0.35 -17.30
CA GLU A 52 -12.41 -0.73 -18.68
C GLU A 52 -13.49 -1.81 -18.71
N GLU A 53 -14.35 -1.76 -19.73
CA GLU A 53 -15.41 -2.75 -19.91
C GLU A 53 -14.81 -4.16 -20.12
N GLY A 54 -15.35 -5.14 -19.41
CA GLY A 54 -14.86 -6.52 -19.44
C GLY A 54 -13.58 -6.78 -18.64
N GLN A 55 -12.97 -5.75 -18.04
CA GLN A 55 -11.82 -5.91 -17.16
C GLN A 55 -12.21 -5.83 -15.68
N SER A 56 -11.66 -6.75 -14.89
CA SER A 56 -11.82 -6.74 -13.43
C SER A 56 -10.89 -5.72 -12.75
N GLU A 57 -9.83 -5.31 -13.44
CA GLU A 57 -8.83 -4.38 -12.92
C GLU A 57 -9.33 -2.94 -13.07
N TYR A 58 -9.04 -2.11 -12.08
CA TYR A 58 -9.45 -0.71 -12.10
C TYR A 58 -8.48 0.15 -11.30
N SER A 59 -8.57 1.47 -11.53
CA SER A 59 -7.79 2.45 -10.80
C SER A 59 -8.70 3.48 -10.16
N ILE A 60 -8.35 3.95 -8.96
CA ILE A 60 -9.02 5.05 -8.27
C ILE A 60 -7.97 6.10 -7.90
N SER A 61 -8.19 7.34 -8.30
CA SER A 61 -7.30 8.46 -8.00
C SER A 61 -8.05 9.58 -7.31
N ALA A 62 -7.61 9.93 -6.10
CA ALA A 62 -8.07 11.10 -5.37
C ALA A 62 -7.12 12.28 -5.61
N LEU A 63 -7.61 13.34 -6.26
CA LEU A 63 -6.89 14.59 -6.43
C LEU A 63 -6.94 15.38 -5.12
N CYS A 64 -5.77 15.53 -4.48
CA CYS A 64 -5.65 16.09 -3.14
C CYS A 64 -5.01 17.48 -3.17
N LYS A 65 -5.21 18.28 -2.11
CA LYS A 65 -4.52 19.57 -1.96
C LYS A 65 -3.00 19.33 -1.92
N GLN A 66 -2.29 19.79 -2.95
CA GLN A 66 -0.84 19.63 -3.09
C GLN A 66 -0.36 18.17 -3.01
N GLY A 67 -1.13 17.24 -3.57
CA GLY A 67 -0.84 15.81 -3.47
C GLY A 67 -1.81 14.95 -4.29
N HIS A 68 -1.76 13.65 -4.06
CA HIS A 68 -2.73 12.68 -4.58
C HIS A 68 -2.71 11.40 -3.75
N VAL A 69 -3.78 10.62 -3.85
CA VAL A 69 -3.77 9.20 -3.47
C VAL A 69 -4.27 8.40 -4.66
N THR A 70 -3.48 7.45 -5.14
CA THR A 70 -3.82 6.63 -6.30
C THR A 70 -3.76 5.17 -5.92
N LEU A 71 -4.78 4.40 -6.29
CA LEU A 71 -4.87 2.95 -6.12
C LEU A 71 -5.00 2.31 -7.51
N HIS A 72 -4.18 1.31 -7.79
CA HIS A 72 -4.36 0.35 -8.88
C HIS A 72 -4.74 -0.99 -8.27
N VAL A 73 -5.97 -1.44 -8.55
CA VAL A 73 -6.57 -2.61 -7.91
C VAL A 73 -6.62 -3.77 -8.90
N TYR A 74 -6.12 -4.91 -8.45
CA TYR A 74 -6.07 -6.16 -9.20
C TYR A 74 -6.84 -7.24 -8.44
N PRO A 75 -8.18 -7.31 -8.57
CA PRO A 75 -9.00 -8.12 -7.68
C PRO A 75 -8.70 -9.63 -7.78
N LYS A 76 -8.44 -10.14 -9.00
CA LYS A 76 -8.06 -11.54 -9.24
C LYS A 76 -6.78 -11.94 -8.52
N LEU A 77 -5.87 -10.99 -8.30
CA LEU A 77 -4.61 -11.20 -7.59
C LEU A 77 -4.72 -10.92 -6.09
N GLY A 78 -5.85 -10.35 -5.63
CA GLY A 78 -5.98 -9.80 -4.28
C GLY A 78 -4.89 -8.77 -4.00
N PHE A 79 -4.56 -7.94 -5.00
CA PHE A 79 -3.40 -7.05 -4.97
C PHE A 79 -3.82 -5.60 -5.22
N ILE A 80 -3.18 -4.68 -4.50
CA ILE A 80 -3.32 -3.24 -4.75
C ILE A 80 -1.92 -2.63 -4.74
N ALA A 81 -1.57 -1.90 -5.80
CA ALA A 81 -0.45 -0.97 -5.80
C ALA A 81 -0.99 0.45 -5.53
N ALA A 82 -0.44 1.16 -4.56
CA ALA A 82 -0.92 2.47 -4.20
C ALA A 82 0.18 3.47 -3.92
N ASP A 83 -0.08 4.73 -4.26
CA ASP A 83 0.79 5.87 -4.05
C ASP A 83 0.06 6.94 -3.24
N ILE A 84 0.68 7.38 -2.15
CA ILE A 84 0.16 8.45 -1.28
C ILE A 84 1.20 9.56 -1.28
N PHE A 85 0.87 10.66 -1.95
CA PHE A 85 1.76 11.80 -2.08
C PHE A 85 1.13 13.05 -1.48
N SER A 86 1.88 13.76 -0.64
CA SER A 86 1.47 15.08 -0.16
C SER A 86 2.66 15.99 0.12
N CYS A 87 2.51 17.26 -0.25
CA CYS A 87 3.32 18.37 0.21
C CYS A 87 2.55 19.28 1.19
N TYR A 88 1.32 18.91 1.57
CA TYR A 88 0.48 19.68 2.47
C TYR A 88 0.79 19.34 3.93
N ASP A 89 1.15 20.34 4.72
CA ASP A 89 1.69 20.17 6.08
C ASP A 89 0.70 19.50 7.06
N ASP A 90 -0.62 19.71 6.89
CA ASP A 90 -1.64 19.14 7.79
C ASP A 90 -2.08 17.72 7.41
N ALA A 91 -1.69 17.23 6.22
CA ALA A 91 -2.01 15.89 5.76
C ALA A 91 -1.19 14.84 6.55
N ASP A 92 -1.77 13.67 6.79
CA ASP A 92 -1.05 12.53 7.38
C ASP A 92 -0.93 11.35 6.39
N PRO A 93 0.04 11.39 5.43
CA PRO A 93 0.28 10.28 4.51
C PRO A 93 0.60 8.95 5.21
N ALA A 94 1.26 8.98 6.36
CA ALA A 94 1.63 7.77 7.09
C ALA A 94 0.41 7.13 7.79
N GLY A 95 -0.48 7.95 8.34
CA GLY A 95 -1.81 7.54 8.78
C GLY A 95 -2.62 6.94 7.65
N MET A 96 -2.71 7.63 6.51
CA MET A 96 -3.40 7.13 5.31
C MET A 96 -2.87 5.76 4.87
N ALA A 97 -1.55 5.56 4.87
CA ALA A 97 -0.94 4.27 4.52
C ALA A 97 -1.32 3.15 5.50
N ARG A 98 -1.45 3.45 6.80
CA ARG A 98 -1.90 2.47 7.81
C ARG A 98 -3.39 2.15 7.66
N TYR A 99 -4.19 3.16 7.37
CA TYR A 99 -5.61 3.03 7.12
C TYR A 99 -5.88 2.15 5.90
N LEU A 100 -5.29 2.45 4.74
CA LEU A 100 -5.51 1.67 3.52
C LEU A 100 -5.23 0.17 3.73
N ARG A 101 -4.17 -0.16 4.48
CA ARG A 101 -3.88 -1.56 4.82
C ARG A 101 -4.99 -2.24 5.61
N SER A 102 -5.61 -1.51 6.52
CA SER A 102 -6.67 -2.03 7.39
C SER A 102 -8.00 -2.07 6.64
N ALA A 103 -8.32 -0.99 5.92
CA ALA A 103 -9.53 -0.82 5.11
C ALA A 103 -9.65 -1.88 4.01
N PHE A 104 -8.55 -2.20 3.32
CA PHE A 104 -8.52 -3.25 2.29
C PHE A 104 -8.17 -4.64 2.84
N ASP A 105 -8.18 -4.80 4.17
CA ASP A 105 -7.88 -6.04 4.89
C ASP A 105 -6.60 -6.77 4.43
N CYS A 106 -5.57 -6.05 3.99
CA CYS A 106 -4.40 -6.70 3.39
C CYS A 106 -3.56 -7.45 4.42
N ASP A 107 -3.12 -8.67 4.08
CA ASP A 107 -2.30 -9.47 5.00
C ASP A 107 -0.86 -8.96 5.09
N LYS A 108 -0.33 -8.54 3.94
CA LYS A 108 1.06 -8.17 3.78
C LYS A 108 1.13 -6.87 3.01
N ALA A 109 1.99 -5.98 3.47
CA ALA A 109 2.34 -4.79 2.71
C ALA A 109 3.85 -4.60 2.61
N LYS A 110 4.27 -4.10 1.45
CA LYS A 110 5.62 -3.60 1.19
C LYS A 110 5.52 -2.08 1.04
N ILE A 111 6.20 -1.33 1.87
CA ILE A 111 6.09 0.13 1.93
C ILE A 111 7.45 0.74 1.62
N THR A 112 7.44 1.72 0.73
CA THR A 112 8.61 2.50 0.35
C THR A 112 8.33 3.98 0.56
N LEU A 113 9.15 4.64 1.38
CA LEU A 113 9.05 6.08 1.63
C LEU A 113 10.11 6.84 0.85
N LEU A 114 9.68 7.89 0.14
CA LEU A 114 10.53 8.83 -0.57
C LEU A 114 10.23 10.26 -0.13
N ASP A 115 11.27 10.99 0.27
CA ASP A 115 11.19 12.45 0.43
C ASP A 115 11.30 13.10 -0.96
N ARG A 116 10.42 14.04 -1.27
CA ARG A 116 10.30 14.67 -2.59
C ARG A 116 10.68 16.15 -2.50
N GLY A 117 11.50 16.62 -3.43
CA GLY A 117 11.92 18.03 -3.47
C GLY A 117 13.02 18.39 -2.46
N ASP A 118 13.79 17.41 -1.99
CA ASP A 118 15.01 17.67 -1.21
C ASP A 118 16.14 18.14 -2.14
N PHE A 119 16.30 19.46 -2.27
CA PHE A 119 17.28 20.11 -3.16
C PHE A 119 18.70 20.21 -2.55
N GLY A 120 19.16 19.16 -1.86
CA GLY A 120 20.57 19.04 -1.44
C GLY A 120 20.83 18.94 0.06
N SER A 121 19.82 18.69 0.90
CA SER A 121 20.05 18.33 2.30
C SER A 121 20.31 16.84 2.50
N LYS A 122 19.90 15.99 1.55
CA LYS A 122 20.27 14.57 1.46
C LYS A 122 20.89 14.28 0.09
N TYR A 123 22.18 13.99 0.07
CA TYR A 123 22.92 13.61 -1.15
C TYR A 123 22.49 12.24 -1.72
N ASP A 124 21.80 11.41 -0.92
CA ASP A 124 21.39 10.06 -1.27
C ASP A 124 19.89 9.90 -0.97
N MET A 125 19.03 10.13 -1.98
CA MET A 125 17.58 9.89 -1.89
C MET A 125 17.28 8.39 -1.96
N LYS A 126 17.85 7.61 -1.02
CA LYS A 126 17.55 6.17 -0.91
C LYS A 126 16.15 5.98 -0.33
N PRO A 127 15.28 5.20 -0.99
CA PRO A 127 13.98 4.89 -0.45
C PRO A 127 14.10 4.07 0.84
N ASN A 128 13.30 4.41 1.86
CA ASN A 128 13.23 3.60 3.07
C ASN A 128 12.18 2.51 2.92
N HIS A 129 12.60 1.25 3.03
CA HIS A 129 11.75 0.09 2.80
C HIS A 129 11.29 -0.58 4.11
N ARG A 130 10.01 -0.89 4.23
CA ARG A 130 9.43 -1.65 5.36
C ARG A 130 8.48 -2.74 4.86
N SER A 131 8.53 -3.92 5.47
CA SER A 131 7.60 -5.03 5.19
C SER A 131 6.79 -5.39 6.43
N ASN A 132 5.47 -5.35 6.34
CA ASN A 132 4.56 -5.68 7.45
C ASN A 132 3.69 -6.88 7.06
N ILE A 133 3.62 -7.91 7.92
CA ILE A 133 2.84 -9.14 7.71
C ILE A 133 1.98 -9.39 8.96
N LYS A 134 0.68 -9.67 8.80
CA LYS A 134 -0.23 -10.03 9.91
C LYS A 134 0.27 -11.27 10.68
N PHE A 135 0.09 -11.27 12.01
CA PHE A 135 0.61 -12.31 12.90
C PHE A 135 0.08 -13.72 12.57
N ILE A 136 -1.23 -13.86 12.30
CA ILE A 136 -1.86 -15.14 11.94
C ILE A 136 -1.24 -15.72 10.65
N ARG A 137 -1.00 -14.87 9.64
CA ARG A 137 -0.34 -15.29 8.40
C ARG A 137 1.12 -15.66 8.64
N ARG A 138 1.79 -14.95 9.55
CA ARG A 138 3.18 -15.25 9.95
C ARG A 138 3.28 -16.63 10.60
N THR A 139 2.37 -17.00 11.49
CA THR A 139 2.36 -18.34 12.13
C THR A 139 2.01 -19.44 11.14
N GLN A 140 1.02 -19.23 10.26
CA GLN A 140 0.69 -20.18 9.18
C GLN A 140 1.86 -20.43 8.21
N ASN A 141 2.62 -19.39 7.86
CA ASN A 141 3.79 -19.54 7.00
C ASN A 141 4.91 -20.31 7.69
N VAL A 142 5.13 -20.09 8.99
CA VAL A 142 6.09 -20.87 9.78
C VAL A 142 5.69 -22.34 9.84
N THR A 143 4.42 -22.66 10.13
CA THR A 143 3.97 -24.07 10.19
C THR A 143 4.05 -24.78 8.85
N LYS A 144 3.67 -24.11 7.75
CA LYS A 144 3.85 -24.64 6.38
C LYS A 144 5.31 -24.91 6.05
N ASN A 145 6.22 -23.99 6.39
CA ASN A 145 7.64 -24.16 6.12
C ASN A 145 8.27 -25.27 6.96
N VAL A 146 7.90 -25.37 8.25
CA VAL A 146 8.33 -26.46 9.13
C VAL A 146 7.80 -27.80 8.63
N GLY A 147 6.52 -27.88 8.22
CA GLY A 147 5.95 -29.08 7.63
C GLY A 147 6.64 -29.51 6.33
N ALA A 148 6.97 -28.55 5.45
CA ALA A 148 7.72 -28.82 4.23
C ALA A 148 9.16 -29.28 4.51
N GLN A 149 9.82 -28.68 5.51
CA GLN A 149 11.18 -29.04 5.91
C GLN A 149 11.24 -30.42 6.59
N LEU A 150 10.27 -30.74 7.45
CA LEU A 150 10.09 -32.06 8.05
C LEU A 150 9.83 -33.12 6.98
N LYS A 151 8.92 -32.85 6.03
CA LYS A 151 8.65 -33.76 4.90
C LYS A 151 9.92 -34.01 4.07
N LYS A 152 10.73 -32.97 3.84
CA LYS A 152 12.01 -33.06 3.11
C LYS A 152 13.09 -33.84 3.89
N MET A 153 13.09 -33.77 5.22
CA MET A 153 13.95 -34.59 6.08
C MET A 153 13.50 -36.05 6.11
N MET A 154 12.19 -36.33 6.19
CA MET A 154 11.64 -37.69 6.21
C MET A 154 11.80 -38.41 4.86
N LEU A 155 11.78 -37.68 3.75
CA LEU A 155 11.98 -38.22 2.40
C LEU A 155 13.46 -38.32 2.00
N LYS A 156 14.40 -37.93 2.87
CA LYS A 156 15.84 -38.02 2.58
C LYS A 156 16.26 -39.49 2.74
N PRO A 157 16.82 -40.15 1.70
CA PRO A 157 17.30 -41.52 1.84
C PRO A 157 18.35 -41.56 2.96
N ARG A 158 18.19 -42.47 3.92
CA ARG A 158 19.26 -42.79 4.85
C ARG A 158 20.33 -43.52 4.03
N GLY A 159 21.45 -42.85 3.81
CA GLY A 159 22.60 -43.47 3.15
C GLY A 159 22.99 -44.75 3.89
N ILE A 160 23.30 -45.78 3.09
CA ILE A 160 23.93 -47.03 3.55
C ILE A 160 25.31 -46.70 4.11
#